data_AF-A0A1Z9QN43-F1
#
_entry.id   AF-A0A1Z9QN43-F1
#
_cell.length_a   1.000
_cell.length_b   1.000
_cell.length_c   1.000
_cell.angle_alpha   90.00
_cell.angle_beta   90.00
_cell.angle_gamma   90.00
#
_symmetry.space_group_name_H-M   'P 1'
#
loop_
_entity.id
_entity.type
_entity.pdbx_description
1 polymer ?
#
loop_
_entity_poly.entity_id
_entity_poly.type
_entity_poly.pdbx_seq_one_letter_code
_entity_poly.pdbx_strand_id
1 'polypeptide(L)'
;MCIGLRSTFRTGMLLLACVASDSGPLHADESDLQSRGDGKVVEISEDGVPVLVYQIQENSLDGAWPRAGYVHPLYDLDGKVFTEDFPEDHRHHRGVFWAWHHLSVGDLILGDPWLCKDFVRQCTQTTTGAVQRDDEACVGIDLVTLWKSPLLKDLNGEMLPVVKEETHIVVHRKTENQRSVDFDISLLAMLQNVHLGGSDDAKGYGGFSPRIKLNSKQVFRFGSGEVEPTRTAVQGGAWVDISDGQRGLAIMSHPGNPVVNRGAKKIESGNENHELGDSAERSSPFWILRRKNSMQNVAYPGRKPVSLSTKTPMRLRYRLVIHDGAVPSGSLQQIYERYAGEK
;
A
#
# COMPACT_ATOMS: atom_id res chain seq x y z
N MET A 1 -96.61 47.21 -18.07
CA MET A 1 -95.44 47.54 -18.92
C MET A 1 -94.28 46.71 -18.38
N CYS A 2 -94.15 45.45 -18.78
CA CYS A 2 -93.39 44.98 -19.94
C CYS A 2 -91.88 45.25 -19.87
N ILE A 3 -91.12 44.13 -19.80
CA ILE A 3 -89.88 43.85 -20.54
C ILE A 3 -88.63 44.59 -20.00
N GLY A 4 -87.48 43.99 -19.70
CA GLY A 4 -86.90 42.71 -20.10
C GLY A 4 -85.58 42.95 -20.86
N LEU A 5 -84.46 42.48 -20.26
CA LEU A 5 -83.17 42.09 -20.85
C LEU A 5 -82.34 43.12 -21.69
N ARG A 6 -81.01 43.16 -21.44
CA ARG A 6 -80.01 42.32 -22.15
C ARG A 6 -78.55 42.55 -21.69
N SER A 7 -77.81 41.41 -21.64
CA SER A 7 -76.42 41.20 -22.11
C SER A 7 -75.26 41.79 -21.27
N THR A 8 -74.16 41.09 -20.93
CA THR A 8 -73.44 39.96 -21.57
C THR A 8 -72.73 39.07 -20.53
N PHE A 9 -72.67 37.77 -20.83
CA PHE A 9 -71.83 36.75 -20.17
C PHE A 9 -70.38 36.81 -20.68
N ARG A 10 -69.40 36.57 -19.80
CA ARG A 10 -68.09 35.97 -20.15
C ARG A 10 -67.75 34.90 -19.12
N THR A 11 -67.79 33.65 -19.56
CA THR A 11 -67.36 32.45 -18.85
C THR A 11 -65.83 32.34 -18.94
N GLY A 12 -65.14 32.41 -17.81
CA GLY A 12 -63.71 32.08 -17.71
C GLY A 12 -63.54 30.64 -17.24
N MET A 13 -63.02 29.78 -18.12
CA MET A 13 -62.68 28.39 -17.84
C MET A 13 -61.29 28.34 -17.22
N LEU A 14 -61.17 27.95 -15.95
CA LEU A 14 -59.89 27.78 -15.26
C LEU A 14 -59.36 26.36 -15.57
N LEU A 15 -58.28 26.28 -16.34
CA LEU A 15 -57.53 25.03 -16.54
C LEU A 15 -56.72 24.73 -15.28
N LEU A 16 -57.06 23.65 -14.58
CA LEU A 16 -56.19 23.03 -13.58
C LEU A 16 -55.10 22.24 -14.32
N ALA A 17 -53.86 22.71 -14.28
CA ALA A 17 -52.70 21.94 -14.72
C ALA A 17 -52.32 20.95 -13.61
N CYS A 18 -52.58 19.66 -13.82
CA CYS A 18 -52.03 18.59 -13.01
C CYS A 18 -50.54 18.46 -13.35
N VAL A 19 -49.66 18.86 -12.42
CA VAL A 19 -48.23 18.61 -12.53
C VAL A 19 -48.00 17.16 -12.08
N ALA A 20 -47.74 16.27 -13.03
CA ALA A 20 -47.29 14.92 -12.72
C ALA A 20 -45.87 15.01 -12.16
N SER A 21 -45.69 14.68 -10.89
CA SER A 21 -44.37 14.43 -10.31
C SER A 21 -43.87 13.10 -10.85
N ASP A 22 -43.00 13.16 -11.86
CA ASP A 22 -42.26 12.02 -12.37
C ASP A 22 -41.24 11.59 -11.30
N SER A 23 -41.62 10.65 -10.44
CA SER A 23 -40.68 9.96 -9.57
C SER A 23 -39.92 8.96 -10.42
N GLY A 24 -38.91 9.46 -11.14
CA GLY A 24 -37.89 8.62 -11.76
C GLY A 24 -37.25 7.70 -10.70
N PRO A 25 -36.73 6.54 -11.10
CA PRO A 25 -36.04 5.65 -10.17
C PRO A 25 -34.94 6.45 -9.47
N LEU A 26 -34.96 6.44 -8.14
CA LEU A 26 -33.81 6.82 -7.32
C LEU A 26 -32.65 5.94 -7.79
N HIS A 27 -31.75 6.52 -8.58
CA HIS A 27 -30.44 5.93 -8.80
C HIS A 27 -29.84 5.70 -7.41
N ALA A 28 -29.66 4.44 -7.04
CA ALA A 28 -28.89 4.07 -5.86
C ALA A 28 -27.52 4.73 -5.98
N ASP A 29 -27.11 5.41 -4.91
CA ASP A 29 -25.88 6.21 -4.77
C ASP A 29 -24.71 5.66 -5.59
N GLU A 30 -24.11 6.50 -6.44
CA GLU A 30 -22.72 6.29 -6.82
C GLU A 30 -21.88 6.41 -5.54
N SER A 31 -21.19 5.34 -5.13
CA SER A 31 -20.30 5.41 -3.97
C SER A 31 -19.23 6.47 -4.19
N ASP A 32 -19.08 7.35 -3.21
CA ASP A 32 -18.25 8.55 -3.30
C ASP A 32 -16.89 8.28 -2.67
N LEU A 33 -15.96 7.72 -3.46
CA LEU A 33 -14.57 7.53 -3.06
C LEU A 33 -13.80 8.83 -3.27
N GLN A 34 -13.31 9.43 -2.18
CA GLN A 34 -12.74 10.77 -2.18
C GLN A 34 -11.38 10.85 -1.51
N SER A 35 -10.62 11.88 -1.89
CA SER A 35 -9.39 12.28 -1.18
C SER A 35 -9.51 13.69 -0.62
N ARG A 36 -8.86 13.91 0.53
CA ARG A 36 -8.65 15.23 1.13
C ARG A 36 -7.20 15.34 1.59
N GLY A 37 -6.50 16.41 1.19
CA GLY A 37 -5.13 16.67 1.60
C GLY A 37 -4.96 18.07 2.17
N ASP A 38 -4.04 18.22 3.14
CA ASP A 38 -3.67 19.50 3.76
C ASP A 38 -2.16 19.81 3.65
N GLY A 39 -1.43 19.02 2.86
CA GLY A 39 0.03 19.09 2.72
C GLY A 39 0.82 18.40 3.84
N LYS A 40 0.14 17.89 4.89
CA LYS A 40 0.73 17.05 5.93
C LYS A 40 0.30 15.60 5.78
N VAL A 41 -0.96 15.39 5.42
CA VAL A 41 -1.55 14.08 5.20
C VAL A 41 -2.44 14.07 3.94
N VAL A 42 -2.74 12.88 3.44
CA VAL A 42 -3.86 12.61 2.53
C VAL A 42 -4.79 11.62 3.20
N GLU A 43 -6.04 12.00 3.39
CA GLU A 43 -7.12 11.16 3.90
C GLU A 43 -7.95 10.64 2.73
N ILE A 44 -8.28 9.35 2.74
CA ILE A 44 -9.17 8.71 1.79
C ILE A 44 -10.38 8.16 2.52
N SER A 45 -11.57 8.41 2.01
CA SER A 45 -12.84 7.88 2.52
C SER A 45 -13.76 7.45 1.38
N GLU A 46 -14.66 6.51 1.65
CA GLU A 46 -15.75 6.13 0.74
C GLU A 46 -17.06 6.15 1.52
N ASP A 47 -18.06 6.89 1.04
CA ASP A 47 -19.39 7.02 1.67
C ASP A 47 -19.32 7.45 3.15
N GLY A 48 -18.37 8.33 3.46
CA GLY A 48 -18.08 8.80 4.83
C GLY A 48 -17.36 7.79 5.72
N VAL A 49 -17.08 6.58 5.24
CA VAL A 49 -16.27 5.58 5.95
C VAL A 49 -14.78 5.80 5.64
N PRO A 50 -13.91 5.96 6.65
CA PRO A 50 -12.49 6.18 6.40
C PRO A 50 -11.82 4.90 5.86
N VAL A 51 -10.91 5.08 4.90
CA VAL A 51 -10.20 3.98 4.21
C VAL A 51 -8.73 3.95 4.60
N LEU A 52 -8.05 5.08 4.43
CA LEU A 52 -6.65 5.23 4.83
C LEU A 52 -6.26 6.69 5.05
N VAL A 53 -5.18 6.90 5.79
CA VAL A 53 -4.47 8.18 5.87
C VAL A 53 -3.01 7.96 5.48
N TYR A 54 -2.54 8.67 4.46
CA TYR A 54 -1.14 8.71 4.07
C TYR A 54 -0.43 9.89 4.74
N GLN A 55 0.62 9.59 5.51
CA GLN A 55 1.40 10.57 6.25
C GLN A 55 2.52 11.14 5.37
N ILE A 56 2.34 12.35 4.83
CA ILE A 56 3.32 13.04 3.97
C ILE A 56 4.45 13.62 4.81
N GLN A 57 4.10 14.37 5.86
CA GLN A 57 5.08 15.02 6.74
C GLN A 57 5.56 14.09 7.83
N GLU A 58 6.74 14.38 8.37
CA GLU A 58 7.28 13.64 9.50
C GLU A 58 6.33 13.65 10.69
N ASN A 59 6.10 12.46 11.23
CA ASN A 59 5.44 12.25 12.51
C ASN A 59 6.42 11.55 13.46
N SER A 60 6.37 11.92 14.74
CA SER A 60 7.24 11.39 15.80
C SER A 60 6.48 11.30 17.11
N LEU A 61 6.95 10.44 18.02
CA LEU A 61 6.42 10.33 19.37
C LEU A 61 7.40 11.02 20.31
N ASP A 62 7.03 12.20 20.81
CA ASP A 62 7.86 13.05 21.68
C ASP A 62 9.25 13.36 21.08
N GLY A 63 9.30 13.57 19.76
CA GLY A 63 10.54 13.80 19.01
C GLY A 63 11.37 12.54 18.73
N ALA A 64 10.93 11.37 19.18
CA ALA A 64 11.59 10.09 18.93
C ALA A 64 10.95 9.35 17.75
N TRP A 65 11.78 8.55 17.08
CA TRP A 65 11.43 7.74 15.92
C TRP A 65 10.74 8.57 14.81
N PRO A 66 11.36 9.61 14.26
CA PRO A 66 10.76 10.36 13.16
C PRO A 66 10.53 9.47 11.92
N ARG A 67 9.34 9.50 11.33
CA ARG A 67 9.08 8.90 10.00
C ARG A 67 8.06 9.70 9.20
N ALA A 68 8.28 9.77 7.90
CA ALA A 68 7.34 10.24 6.89
C ALA A 68 7.15 9.18 5.79
N GLY A 69 6.11 9.31 4.97
CA GLY A 69 5.85 8.46 3.81
C GLY A 69 5.37 7.06 4.18
N TYR A 70 4.28 6.98 4.95
CA TYR A 70 3.65 5.73 5.37
C TYR A 70 2.13 5.87 5.47
N VAL A 71 1.39 4.77 5.46
CA VAL A 71 -0.05 4.78 5.71
C VAL A 71 -0.33 4.46 7.17
N HIS A 72 -0.96 5.38 7.90
CA HIS A 72 -1.64 5.11 9.15
C HIS A 72 -2.62 6.25 9.49
N PRO A 73 -3.86 5.93 9.89
CA PRO A 73 -4.43 4.58 9.94
C PRO A 73 -4.69 3.97 8.55
N LEU A 74 -4.62 2.64 8.46
CA LEU A 74 -5.34 1.86 7.46
C LEU A 74 -6.54 1.25 8.18
N TYR A 75 -7.72 1.35 7.59
CA TYR A 75 -8.96 0.88 8.20
C TYR A 75 -9.42 -0.45 7.58
N ASP A 76 -10.16 -1.26 8.36
CA ASP A 76 -10.88 -2.40 7.83
C ASP A 76 -12.19 -1.96 7.13
N LEU A 77 -12.95 -2.92 6.57
CA LEU A 77 -14.15 -2.61 5.78
C LEU A 77 -15.30 -1.97 6.56
N ASP A 78 -15.21 -1.98 7.91
CA ASP A 78 -16.15 -1.35 8.83
C ASP A 78 -15.66 0.03 9.32
N GLY A 79 -14.52 0.51 8.81
CA GLY A 79 -13.92 1.76 9.26
C GLY A 79 -13.23 1.67 10.63
N LYS A 80 -12.86 0.47 11.11
CA LYS A 80 -12.08 0.32 12.35
C LYS A 80 -10.59 0.28 12.01
N VAL A 81 -9.77 0.93 12.84
CA VAL A 81 -8.32 0.99 12.62
C VAL A 81 -7.70 -0.41 12.65
N PHE A 82 -7.08 -0.81 11.54
CA PHE A 82 -6.48 -2.12 11.35
C PHE A 82 -4.97 -2.14 11.61
N THR A 83 -4.27 -1.03 11.35
CA THR A 83 -2.83 -0.91 11.60
C THR A 83 -2.48 -0.32 12.96
N GLU A 84 -1.22 -0.41 13.38
CA GLU A 84 -0.69 0.25 14.58
C GLU A 84 0.34 1.31 14.20
N ASP A 85 0.42 2.38 15.00
CA ASP A 85 1.48 3.36 14.95
C ASP A 85 2.14 3.48 16.33
N PHE A 86 3.48 3.62 16.33
CA PHE A 86 4.32 3.57 17.52
C PHE A 86 3.97 2.43 18.50
N PRO A 87 3.89 1.16 18.07
CA PRO A 87 3.53 0.07 18.99
C PRO A 87 4.61 -0.09 20.08
N GLU A 88 4.19 -0.42 21.30
CA GLU A 88 5.08 -0.46 22.48
C GLU A 88 6.30 -1.38 22.31
N ASP A 89 6.13 -2.49 21.61
CA ASP A 89 7.19 -3.47 21.35
C ASP A 89 8.24 -2.98 20.34
N HIS A 90 7.86 -2.10 19.41
CA HIS A 90 8.73 -1.59 18.35
C HIS A 90 8.30 -0.18 17.93
N ARG A 91 8.65 0.83 18.72
CA ARG A 91 8.21 2.23 18.54
C ARG A 91 8.60 2.87 17.20
N HIS A 92 9.53 2.30 16.43
CA HIS A 92 9.93 2.75 15.09
C HIS A 92 9.07 2.15 13.94
N HIS A 93 8.18 1.19 14.21
CA HIS A 93 7.26 0.64 13.22
C HIS A 93 6.04 1.55 13.00
N ARG A 94 5.58 1.64 11.76
CA ARG A 94 4.40 2.42 11.34
C ARG A 94 3.39 1.53 10.63
N GLY A 95 2.17 2.03 10.40
CA GLY A 95 1.07 1.22 9.84
C GLY A 95 1.43 0.42 8.58
N VAL A 96 1.52 1.05 7.40
CA VAL A 96 2.11 0.41 6.20
C VAL A 96 3.28 1.26 5.75
N PHE A 97 4.49 0.71 5.83
CA PHE A 97 5.73 1.45 5.56
C PHE A 97 6.73 0.58 4.80
N TRP A 98 7.73 1.23 4.21
CA TRP A 98 8.89 0.55 3.63
C TRP A 98 10.17 1.21 4.12
N ALA A 99 11.11 0.41 4.60
CA ALA A 99 12.37 0.88 5.15
C ALA A 99 13.45 -0.20 5.09
N TRP A 100 14.71 0.20 5.25
CA TRP A 100 15.88 -0.67 5.15
C TRP A 100 16.88 -0.33 6.24
N HIS A 101 17.68 -1.30 6.67
CA HIS A 101 18.69 -1.11 7.70
C HIS A 101 19.96 -0.46 7.17
N HIS A 102 20.24 -0.60 5.87
CA HIS A 102 21.44 -0.07 5.25
C HIS A 102 21.08 0.87 4.12
N LEU A 103 21.60 2.10 4.22
CA LEU A 103 21.68 3.06 3.13
C LEU A 103 23.11 3.60 3.11
N SER A 104 23.81 3.51 1.98
CA SER A 104 25.19 4.00 1.86
C SER A 104 25.50 4.58 0.48
N VAL A 105 26.56 5.38 0.41
CA VAL A 105 27.20 5.86 -0.83
C VAL A 105 28.67 5.45 -0.79
N GLY A 106 29.08 4.52 -1.65
CA GLY A 106 30.38 3.84 -1.49
C GLY A 106 30.49 3.22 -0.10
N ASP A 107 31.58 3.52 0.61
CA ASP A 107 31.83 3.04 1.97
C ASP A 107 31.18 3.90 3.07
N LEU A 108 30.59 5.05 2.72
CA LEU A 108 29.93 5.93 3.68
C LEU A 108 28.52 5.42 3.99
N ILE A 109 28.34 4.89 5.20
CA ILE A 109 27.01 4.55 5.75
C ILE A 109 26.28 5.84 6.09
N LEU A 110 25.10 6.03 5.51
CA LEU A 110 24.30 7.25 5.65
C LEU A 110 23.27 7.18 6.77
N GLY A 111 23.03 6.00 7.34
CA GLY A 111 22.12 5.84 8.47
C GLY A 111 21.42 4.49 8.46
N ASP A 112 20.45 4.36 9.35
CA ASP A 112 19.54 3.21 9.43
C ASP A 112 18.09 3.72 9.29
N PRO A 113 17.57 3.79 8.05
CA PRO A 113 16.18 4.19 7.78
C PRO A 113 15.12 3.33 8.48
N TRP A 114 15.44 2.08 8.78
CA TRP A 114 14.55 1.19 9.52
C TRP A 114 14.39 1.66 10.96
N LEU A 115 15.48 2.02 11.63
CA LEU A 115 15.51 2.52 13.00
C LEU A 115 15.29 4.04 13.12
N CYS A 116 14.94 4.73 12.03
CA CYS A 116 14.78 6.19 11.99
C CYS A 116 16.05 6.96 12.38
N LYS A 117 17.23 6.42 12.06
CA LYS A 117 18.52 7.01 12.44
C LYS A 117 19.21 7.66 11.25
N ASP A 118 19.61 8.92 11.43
CA ASP A 118 20.38 9.71 10.47
C ASP A 118 19.76 9.71 9.06
N PHE A 119 18.43 9.77 8.99
CA PHE A 119 17.69 9.61 7.74
C PHE A 119 16.50 10.57 7.68
N VAL A 120 16.34 11.23 6.54
CA VAL A 120 15.26 12.18 6.28
C VAL A 120 14.55 11.78 4.99
N ARG A 121 13.22 11.68 5.05
CA ARG A 121 12.32 11.61 3.89
C ARG A 121 11.63 12.94 3.72
N GLN A 122 11.98 13.64 2.64
CA GLN A 122 11.40 14.93 2.32
C GLN A 122 10.50 14.78 1.11
N CYS A 123 9.18 14.77 1.31
CA CYS A 123 8.25 14.87 0.20
C CYS A 123 8.34 16.26 -0.43
N THR A 124 8.53 16.31 -1.75
CA THR A 124 8.66 17.56 -2.52
C THR A 124 7.47 17.82 -3.41
N GLN A 125 6.71 16.79 -3.77
CA GLN A 125 5.51 16.91 -4.61
C GLN A 125 4.47 15.87 -4.16
N THR A 126 3.20 16.28 -4.15
CA THR A 126 2.07 15.38 -3.91
C THR A 126 0.87 15.81 -4.74
N THR A 127 0.21 14.87 -5.40
CA THR A 127 -1.08 15.10 -6.05
C THR A 127 -2.05 13.97 -5.69
N THR A 128 -3.33 14.31 -5.61
CA THR A 128 -4.41 13.34 -5.37
C THR A 128 -5.54 13.60 -6.35
N GLY A 129 -6.26 12.55 -6.74
CA GLY A 129 -7.39 12.71 -7.65
C GLY A 129 -7.98 11.39 -8.11
N ALA A 130 -9.09 11.49 -8.83
CA ALA A 130 -9.72 10.34 -9.47
C ALA A 130 -8.81 9.76 -10.56
N VAL A 131 -8.67 8.44 -10.56
CA VAL A 131 -7.94 7.67 -11.59
C VAL A 131 -8.81 6.51 -12.05
N GLN A 132 -8.54 5.96 -13.23
CA GLN A 132 -9.26 4.81 -13.77
C GLN A 132 -8.35 3.58 -13.80
N ARG A 133 -8.90 2.41 -13.45
CA ARG A 133 -8.26 1.09 -13.54
C ARG A 133 -9.28 0.08 -14.03
N ASP A 134 -9.09 -0.51 -15.21
CA ASP A 134 -9.99 -1.52 -15.78
C ASP A 134 -11.48 -1.12 -15.69
N ASP A 135 -11.78 0.13 -16.09
CA ASP A 135 -13.11 0.77 -16.02
C ASP A 135 -13.68 1.03 -14.60
N GLU A 136 -12.86 0.83 -13.55
CA GLU A 136 -13.15 1.18 -12.17
C GLU A 136 -12.63 2.59 -11.82
N ALA A 137 -13.53 3.44 -11.31
CA ALA A 137 -13.15 4.71 -10.69
C ALA A 137 -12.43 4.46 -9.35
N CYS A 138 -11.19 4.89 -9.27
CA CYS A 138 -10.30 4.77 -8.12
C CYS A 138 -9.83 6.16 -7.67
N VAL A 139 -9.11 6.23 -6.55
CA VAL A 139 -8.40 7.43 -6.13
C VAL A 139 -6.89 7.19 -6.09
N GLY A 140 -6.14 8.04 -6.78
CA GLY A 140 -4.69 8.02 -6.83
C GLY A 140 -4.04 8.99 -5.84
N ILE A 141 -2.89 8.61 -5.30
CA ILE A 141 -1.95 9.48 -4.58
C ILE A 141 -0.59 9.33 -5.25
N ASP A 142 -0.08 10.41 -5.84
CA ASP A 142 1.23 10.47 -6.47
C ASP A 142 2.17 11.31 -5.62
N LEU A 143 3.37 10.79 -5.35
CA LEU A 143 4.37 11.44 -4.52
C LEU A 143 5.75 11.42 -5.17
N VAL A 144 6.50 12.52 -4.97
CA VAL A 144 7.95 12.55 -5.18
C VAL A 144 8.62 12.89 -3.87
N THR A 145 9.47 12.00 -3.39
CA THR A 145 10.16 12.10 -2.09
C THR A 145 11.66 11.97 -2.28
N LEU A 146 12.41 12.87 -1.66
CA LEU A 146 13.87 12.82 -1.62
C LEU A 146 14.35 12.22 -0.30
N TRP A 147 15.24 11.25 -0.40
CA TRP A 147 15.92 10.66 0.75
C TRP A 147 17.24 11.36 0.99
N LYS A 148 17.49 11.74 2.24
CA LYS A 148 18.65 12.53 2.66
C LYS A 148 19.23 11.97 3.96
N SER A 149 20.45 12.38 4.28
CA SER A 149 21.11 12.08 5.55
C SER A 149 21.86 13.30 6.05
N PRO A 150 21.85 13.60 7.37
CA PRO A 150 22.67 14.66 7.94
C PRO A 150 24.18 14.37 7.81
N LEU A 151 24.57 13.13 7.48
CA LEU A 151 25.96 12.71 7.30
C LEU A 151 26.52 13.01 5.90
N LEU A 152 25.68 13.43 4.95
CA LEU A 152 26.11 13.78 3.60
C LEU A 152 25.57 15.15 3.19
N LYS A 153 26.48 16.12 3.15
CA LYS A 153 26.18 17.53 2.89
C LYS A 153 27.02 18.08 1.76
N ASP A 154 26.51 19.11 1.09
CA ASP A 154 27.27 19.91 0.14
C ASP A 154 28.23 20.90 0.84
N LEU A 155 28.95 21.70 0.05
CA LEU A 155 29.89 22.71 0.57
C LEU A 155 29.21 23.84 1.35
N ASN A 156 27.90 24.01 1.19
CA ASN A 156 27.11 25.00 1.93
C ASN A 156 26.50 24.41 3.21
N GLY A 157 26.69 23.12 3.48
CA GLY A 157 26.15 22.42 4.64
C GLY A 157 24.74 21.87 4.45
N GLU A 158 24.18 21.94 3.23
CA GLU A 158 22.86 21.42 2.90
C GLU A 158 22.90 19.92 2.63
N MET A 159 21.92 19.17 3.14
CA MET A 159 21.87 17.72 2.93
C MET A 159 21.62 17.38 1.46
N LEU A 160 22.52 16.58 0.89
CA LEU A 160 22.41 16.12 -0.49
C LEU A 160 21.33 15.03 -0.61
N PRO A 161 20.44 15.11 -1.62
CA PRO A 161 19.51 14.02 -1.91
C PRO A 161 20.26 12.83 -2.52
N VAL A 162 19.98 11.63 -2.02
CA VAL A 162 20.70 10.40 -2.35
C VAL A 162 19.83 9.44 -3.16
N VAL A 163 18.54 9.40 -2.86
CA VAL A 163 17.53 8.61 -3.60
C VAL A 163 16.34 9.51 -3.89
N LYS A 164 15.87 9.47 -5.14
CA LYS A 164 14.56 9.96 -5.51
C LYS A 164 13.59 8.78 -5.47
N GLU A 165 12.58 8.88 -4.62
CA GLU A 165 11.47 7.95 -4.52
C GLU A 165 10.26 8.55 -5.24
N GLU A 166 9.70 7.83 -6.20
CA GLU A 166 8.40 8.13 -6.80
C GLU A 166 7.42 7.05 -6.33
N THR A 167 6.33 7.45 -5.68
CA THR A 167 5.33 6.52 -5.15
C THR A 167 3.97 6.82 -5.74
N HIS A 168 3.33 5.81 -6.33
CA HIS A 168 1.95 5.86 -6.77
C HIS A 168 1.11 4.90 -5.94
N ILE A 169 0.09 5.40 -5.27
CA ILE A 169 -0.86 4.61 -4.49
C ILE A 169 -2.22 4.70 -5.17
N VAL A 170 -2.87 3.56 -5.39
CA VAL A 170 -4.23 3.51 -5.95
C VAL A 170 -5.15 2.84 -4.94
N VAL A 171 -6.20 3.55 -4.56
CA VAL A 171 -7.25 3.02 -3.70
C VAL A 171 -8.44 2.66 -4.58
N HIS A 172 -8.79 1.38 -4.56
CA HIS A 172 -9.97 0.85 -5.26
C HIS A 172 -11.23 1.05 -4.41
N ARG A 173 -12.38 0.99 -5.06
CA ARG A 173 -13.68 0.97 -4.37
C ARG A 173 -13.81 -0.31 -3.56
N LYS A 174 -14.60 -0.24 -2.49
CA LYS A 174 -14.99 -1.42 -1.74
C LYS A 174 -15.95 -2.26 -2.58
N THR A 175 -15.71 -3.57 -2.63
CA THR A 175 -16.71 -4.56 -3.04
C THR A 175 -17.44 -5.10 -1.80
N GLU A 176 -18.37 -6.03 -1.98
CA GLU A 176 -19.12 -6.61 -0.85
C GLU A 176 -18.23 -7.08 0.32
N ASN A 177 -17.11 -7.75 0.02
CA ASN A 177 -16.28 -8.43 1.01
C ASN A 177 -14.81 -7.99 1.04
N GLN A 178 -14.39 -7.03 0.21
CA GLN A 178 -12.98 -6.62 0.14
C GLN A 178 -12.75 -5.21 -0.46
N ARG A 179 -11.52 -4.73 -0.33
CA ARG A 179 -10.97 -3.53 -0.99
C ARG A 179 -9.50 -3.74 -1.31
N SER A 180 -9.05 -3.30 -2.48
CA SER A 180 -7.63 -3.29 -2.84
C SER A 180 -6.98 -1.92 -2.66
N VAL A 181 -5.72 -1.91 -2.24
CA VAL A 181 -4.86 -0.72 -2.23
C VAL A 181 -3.51 -1.09 -2.83
N ASP A 182 -3.14 -0.42 -3.92
CA ASP A 182 -1.90 -0.66 -4.63
C ASP A 182 -0.83 0.32 -4.22
N PHE A 183 0.41 -0.16 -4.22
CA PHE A 183 1.61 0.62 -3.97
C PHE A 183 2.60 0.31 -5.09
N ASP A 184 3.00 1.34 -5.83
CA ASP A 184 4.07 1.27 -6.82
C ASP A 184 5.17 2.26 -6.42
N ILE A 185 6.31 1.73 -6.00
CA ILE A 185 7.41 2.48 -5.40
C ILE A 185 8.61 2.35 -6.31
N SER A 186 9.08 3.46 -6.87
CA SER A 186 10.26 3.54 -7.73
C SER A 186 11.40 4.27 -7.02
N LEU A 187 12.55 3.61 -6.88
CA LEU A 187 13.74 4.13 -6.22
C LEU A 187 14.85 4.36 -7.24
N LEU A 188 15.20 5.62 -7.47
CA LEU A 188 16.29 6.02 -8.37
C LEU A 188 17.43 6.64 -7.57
N ALA A 189 18.66 6.15 -7.77
CA ALA A 189 19.83 6.75 -7.15
C ALA A 189 20.10 8.13 -7.77
N MET A 190 20.40 9.12 -6.92
CA MET A 190 20.81 10.46 -7.36
C MET A 190 22.34 10.62 -7.38
N LEU A 191 23.05 9.65 -6.80
CA LEU A 191 24.51 9.58 -6.75
C LEU A 191 24.97 8.21 -7.27
N GLN A 192 26.22 8.12 -7.70
CA GLN A 192 26.83 6.82 -8.03
C GLN A 192 27.07 6.01 -6.74
N ASN A 193 27.09 4.68 -6.87
CA ASN A 193 27.41 3.74 -5.77
C ASN A 193 26.49 3.86 -4.55
N VAL A 194 25.20 4.17 -4.76
CA VAL A 194 24.18 4.09 -3.70
C VAL A 194 23.80 2.63 -3.47
N HIS A 195 23.82 2.18 -2.22
CA HIS A 195 23.43 0.81 -1.86
C HIS A 195 22.31 0.80 -0.81
N LEU A 196 21.45 -0.21 -0.90
CA LEU A 196 20.31 -0.43 -0.03
C LEU A 196 20.32 -1.87 0.49
N GLY A 197 20.08 -2.10 1.78
CA GLY A 197 20.16 -3.45 2.38
C GLY A 197 19.20 -3.68 3.56
N GLY A 198 18.73 -4.92 3.71
CA GLY A 198 18.00 -5.37 4.89
C GLY A 198 18.93 -5.72 6.06
N SER A 199 18.38 -6.15 7.19
CA SER A 199 19.15 -6.40 8.42
C SER A 199 20.37 -7.32 8.22
N ASP A 200 21.43 -7.10 9.01
CA ASP A 200 22.63 -7.95 9.00
C ASP A 200 22.37 -9.38 9.52
N ASP A 201 21.31 -9.59 10.29
CA ASP A 201 20.96 -10.88 10.90
C ASP A 201 20.42 -11.90 9.87
N ALA A 202 20.26 -13.16 10.27
CA ALA A 202 19.81 -14.23 9.38
C ALA A 202 18.40 -14.01 8.75
N LYS A 203 17.63 -13.04 9.26
CA LYS A 203 16.31 -12.69 8.70
C LYS A 203 16.49 -11.85 7.44
N GLY A 204 17.40 -10.88 7.45
CA GLY A 204 17.63 -9.98 6.32
C GLY A 204 16.44 -9.08 6.01
N TYR A 205 15.71 -8.64 7.02
CA TYR A 205 14.42 -7.96 6.82
C TYR A 205 14.60 -6.50 6.43
N GLY A 206 13.64 -6.00 5.66
CA GLY A 206 13.65 -4.69 5.01
C GLY A 206 12.67 -4.69 3.85
N GLY A 207 12.32 -3.51 3.35
CA GLY A 207 11.30 -3.32 2.33
C GLY A 207 9.90 -3.15 2.91
N PHE A 208 8.89 -3.51 2.12
CA PHE A 208 7.48 -3.22 2.39
C PHE A 208 6.93 -4.04 3.57
N SER A 209 6.31 -3.33 4.51
CA SER A 209 6.04 -3.83 5.86
C SER A 209 4.71 -3.30 6.42
N PRO A 210 3.62 -4.08 6.36
CA PRO A 210 2.43 -3.80 7.14
C PRO A 210 2.58 -4.18 8.63
N ARG A 211 2.31 -3.24 9.53
CA ARG A 211 2.14 -3.41 10.97
C ARG A 211 0.64 -3.41 11.31
N ILE A 212 0.06 -4.61 11.37
CA ILE A 212 -1.37 -4.82 11.67
C ILE A 212 -1.61 -5.24 13.12
N LYS A 213 -2.80 -4.92 13.63
CA LYS A 213 -3.30 -5.39 14.94
C LYS A 213 -3.65 -6.88 14.87
N LEU A 214 -2.71 -7.71 15.31
CA LEU A 214 -2.91 -9.15 15.46
C LEU A 214 -3.64 -9.47 16.78
N ASN A 215 -4.29 -10.62 16.82
CA ASN A 215 -4.89 -11.25 17.99
C ASN A 215 -4.48 -12.75 18.05
N SER A 216 -5.20 -13.58 18.79
CA SER A 216 -4.87 -14.99 18.94
C SER A 216 -5.51 -15.90 17.88
N LYS A 217 -6.42 -15.36 17.05
CA LYS A 217 -7.23 -16.12 16.09
C LYS A 217 -6.72 -16.00 14.65
N GLN A 218 -5.69 -15.20 14.37
CA GLN A 218 -5.17 -15.07 13.01
C GLN A 218 -4.58 -16.38 12.54
N VAL A 219 -4.92 -16.70 11.31
CA VAL A 219 -4.32 -17.76 10.51
C VAL A 219 -3.62 -17.11 9.32
N PHE A 220 -2.43 -17.62 9.03
CA PHE A 220 -1.61 -17.15 7.93
C PHE A 220 -1.69 -18.18 6.81
N ARG A 221 -1.92 -17.74 5.58
CA ARG A 221 -2.08 -18.63 4.42
C ARG A 221 -1.29 -18.13 3.22
N PHE A 222 -0.58 -19.04 2.57
CA PHE A 222 -0.19 -18.86 1.18
C PHE A 222 -1.25 -19.53 0.28
N GLY A 223 -1.12 -19.37 -1.04
CA GLY A 223 -1.97 -20.11 -1.99
C GLY A 223 -1.90 -21.62 -1.85
N SER A 224 -0.80 -22.16 -1.29
CA SER A 224 -0.60 -23.58 -1.03
C SER A 224 -1.22 -24.09 0.29
N GLY A 225 -1.72 -23.20 1.15
CA GLY A 225 -2.32 -23.55 2.43
C GLY A 225 -1.77 -22.74 3.61
N GLU A 226 -2.06 -23.21 4.81
CA GLU A 226 -1.65 -22.55 6.05
C GLU A 226 -0.13 -22.55 6.22
N VAL A 227 0.41 -21.44 6.74
CA VAL A 227 1.82 -21.28 7.05
C VAL A 227 2.00 -20.88 8.50
N GLU A 228 2.93 -21.54 9.18
CA GLU A 228 3.29 -21.21 10.55
C GLU A 228 4.34 -20.09 10.60
N PRO A 229 4.06 -18.95 11.27
CA PRO A 229 5.08 -17.91 11.48
C PRO A 229 6.26 -18.45 12.28
N THR A 230 7.47 -18.35 11.73
CA THR A 230 8.71 -18.77 12.40
C THR A 230 9.61 -17.57 12.71
N ARG A 231 10.65 -17.77 13.53
CA ARG A 231 11.60 -16.70 13.88
C ARG A 231 12.39 -16.19 12.66
N THR A 232 12.70 -17.08 11.72
CA THR A 232 13.44 -16.77 10.49
C THR A 232 12.49 -16.42 9.35
N ALA A 233 13.03 -15.99 8.21
CA ALA A 233 12.23 -15.82 7.02
C ALA A 233 11.67 -17.17 6.54
N VAL A 234 10.43 -17.16 6.08
CA VAL A 234 9.75 -18.29 5.47
C VAL A 234 9.68 -18.03 3.98
N GLN A 235 10.19 -18.95 3.15
CA GLN A 235 9.97 -18.87 1.70
C GLN A 235 8.52 -19.30 1.43
N GLY A 236 7.79 -18.49 0.67
CA GLY A 236 6.36 -18.68 0.50
C GLY A 236 5.86 -18.22 -0.86
N GLY A 237 4.54 -18.31 -1.06
CA GLY A 237 3.90 -17.87 -2.29
C GLY A 237 4.05 -16.37 -2.54
N ALA A 238 3.63 -15.91 -3.73
CA ALA A 238 3.69 -14.50 -4.13
C ALA A 238 2.80 -13.57 -3.29
N TRP A 239 1.91 -14.14 -2.49
CA TRP A 239 1.07 -13.43 -1.54
C TRP A 239 0.91 -14.23 -0.25
N VAL A 240 0.61 -13.52 0.84
CA VAL A 240 0.21 -14.09 2.13
C VAL A 240 -1.09 -13.46 2.59
N ASP A 241 -2.05 -14.26 3.00
CA ASP A 241 -3.26 -13.86 3.70
C ASP A 241 -3.06 -13.99 5.21
N ILE A 242 -3.61 -13.02 5.96
CA ILE A 242 -3.58 -12.97 7.42
C ILE A 242 -4.98 -12.57 7.88
N SER A 243 -5.75 -13.56 8.34
CA SER A 243 -7.18 -13.40 8.65
C SER A 243 -7.54 -14.09 9.96
N ASP A 244 -8.46 -13.49 10.73
CA ASP A 244 -9.06 -14.09 11.93
C ASP A 244 -10.51 -14.58 11.72
N GLY A 245 -10.97 -14.58 10.47
CA GLY A 245 -12.35 -14.95 10.09
C GLY A 245 -13.39 -13.84 10.31
N GLN A 246 -13.00 -12.67 10.81
CA GLN A 246 -13.86 -11.47 10.91
C GLN A 246 -13.29 -10.28 10.14
N ARG A 247 -11.97 -10.27 9.94
CA ARG A 247 -11.25 -9.37 9.05
C ARG A 247 -9.93 -10.00 8.64
N GLY A 248 -9.38 -9.55 7.52
CA GLY A 248 -8.09 -10.01 7.05
C GLY A 248 -7.40 -9.01 6.14
N LEU A 249 -6.10 -9.23 5.99
CA LEU A 249 -5.23 -8.50 5.09
C LEU A 249 -4.41 -9.50 4.28
N ALA A 250 -4.62 -9.54 2.96
CA ALA A 250 -3.69 -10.19 2.06
C ALA A 250 -2.63 -9.18 1.57
N ILE A 251 -1.37 -9.59 1.60
CA ILE A 251 -0.23 -8.83 1.09
C ILE A 251 0.27 -9.55 -0.15
N MET A 252 0.23 -8.87 -1.29
CA MET A 252 0.62 -9.42 -2.59
C MET A 252 1.88 -8.72 -3.11
N SER A 253 2.87 -9.51 -3.53
CA SER A 253 4.08 -9.02 -4.19
C SER A 253 3.99 -9.29 -5.69
N HIS A 254 4.11 -8.24 -6.50
CA HIS A 254 4.09 -8.38 -7.96
C HIS A 254 5.26 -9.27 -8.45
N PRO A 255 5.08 -10.12 -9.47
CA PRO A 255 6.15 -10.99 -9.99
C PRO A 255 7.31 -10.21 -10.62
N GLY A 256 7.08 -8.96 -11.02
CA GLY A 256 8.12 -8.05 -11.49
C GLY A 256 9.02 -7.49 -10.38
N ASN A 257 8.69 -7.74 -9.10
CA ASN A 257 9.56 -7.34 -8.00
C ASN A 257 10.84 -8.17 -7.99
N PRO A 258 11.98 -7.55 -7.66
CA PRO A 258 13.18 -8.31 -7.37
C PRO A 258 12.99 -9.13 -6.08
N VAL A 259 13.65 -10.29 -6.01
CA VAL A 259 13.59 -11.19 -4.84
C VAL A 259 14.97 -11.39 -4.22
N VAL A 260 15.00 -11.78 -2.94
CA VAL A 260 16.25 -12.02 -2.20
C VAL A 260 17.04 -13.15 -2.85
N ASN A 261 18.23 -12.84 -3.36
CA ASN A 261 19.14 -13.87 -3.84
C ASN A 261 19.92 -14.47 -2.65
N ARG A 262 19.39 -15.55 -2.05
CA ARG A 262 20.09 -16.27 -0.96
C ARG A 262 21.26 -17.14 -1.43
N GLY A 263 21.62 -17.06 -2.71
CA GLY A 263 22.62 -17.92 -3.33
C GLY A 263 22.04 -19.32 -3.48
N ALA A 264 21.72 -19.72 -4.71
CA ALA A 264 21.52 -21.13 -5.00
C ALA A 264 22.76 -21.88 -4.52
N LYS A 265 22.60 -22.85 -3.60
CA LYS A 265 23.62 -23.90 -3.50
C LYS A 265 23.75 -24.46 -4.91
N LYS A 266 24.94 -24.34 -5.51
CA LYS A 266 25.29 -25.04 -6.73
C LYS A 266 25.20 -26.53 -6.38
N ILE A 267 24.05 -27.15 -6.60
CA ILE A 267 23.94 -28.61 -6.57
C ILE A 267 24.67 -29.03 -7.83
N GLU A 268 25.92 -29.46 -7.68
CA GLU A 268 26.58 -30.27 -8.70
C GLU A 268 25.89 -31.63 -8.68
N SER A 269 24.86 -31.79 -9.51
CA SER A 269 24.36 -33.11 -9.87
C SER A 269 24.01 -33.09 -11.34
N GLY A 270 24.83 -33.77 -12.13
CA GLY A 270 24.46 -34.16 -13.48
C GLY A 270 23.21 -35.02 -13.42
N ASN A 271 22.12 -34.52 -13.97
CA ASN A 271 21.21 -35.25 -14.83
C ASN A 271 20.17 -34.25 -15.35
N GLU A 272 20.16 -34.11 -16.67
CA GLU A 272 19.16 -33.37 -17.43
C GLU A 272 17.79 -34.06 -17.26
N ASN A 273 16.73 -33.23 -17.29
CA ASN A 273 15.30 -33.56 -17.27
C ASN A 273 14.58 -33.36 -15.93
N HIS A 274 14.32 -32.10 -15.56
CA HIS A 274 13.11 -31.67 -14.83
C HIS A 274 12.90 -30.15 -15.04
N GLU A 275 12.75 -29.72 -16.30
CA GLU A 275 12.41 -28.33 -16.62
C GLU A 275 10.89 -28.14 -16.53
N LEU A 276 10.42 -27.53 -15.44
CA LEU A 276 9.19 -26.72 -15.29
C LEU A 276 8.88 -26.40 -13.81
N GLY A 277 9.51 -27.09 -12.84
CA GLY A 277 9.29 -26.86 -11.40
C GLY A 277 10.31 -25.97 -10.68
N ASP A 278 11.52 -25.79 -11.22
CA ASP A 278 12.66 -25.19 -10.48
C ASP A 278 12.80 -23.66 -10.70
N SER A 279 12.07 -23.07 -11.65
CA SER A 279 12.11 -21.62 -11.92
C SER A 279 11.15 -20.80 -11.04
N ALA A 280 9.99 -21.37 -10.68
CA ALA A 280 8.97 -20.72 -9.85
C ALA A 280 9.34 -20.66 -8.36
N GLU A 281 10.06 -21.67 -7.85
CA GLU A 281 10.59 -21.65 -6.48
C GLU A 281 11.72 -20.62 -6.32
N ARG A 282 12.54 -20.40 -7.37
CA ARG A 282 13.63 -19.41 -7.36
C ARG A 282 13.17 -17.94 -7.46
N SER A 283 11.93 -17.70 -7.87
CA SER A 283 11.33 -16.36 -7.99
C SER A 283 10.36 -16.02 -6.85
N SER A 284 10.20 -16.90 -5.86
CA SER A 284 9.26 -16.70 -4.77
C SER A 284 9.83 -15.79 -3.66
N PRO A 285 9.03 -14.87 -3.09
CA PRO A 285 9.47 -13.96 -2.04
C PRO A 285 9.77 -14.69 -0.72
N PHE A 286 10.60 -14.05 0.10
CA PHE A 286 10.82 -14.44 1.48
C PHE A 286 9.98 -13.55 2.40
N TRP A 287 9.27 -14.18 3.35
CA TRP A 287 8.36 -13.51 4.26
C TRP A 287 8.89 -13.53 5.70
N ILE A 288 8.86 -12.38 6.35
CA ILE A 288 9.00 -12.28 7.81
C ILE A 288 7.60 -12.24 8.39
N LEU A 289 7.16 -13.38 8.92
CA LEU A 289 5.85 -13.52 9.53
C LEU A 289 5.97 -13.61 11.05
N ARG A 290 5.04 -12.97 11.76
CA ARG A 290 5.04 -12.92 13.22
C ARG A 290 3.63 -13.10 13.75
N ARG A 291 3.45 -14.09 14.63
CA ARG A 291 2.16 -14.43 15.26
C ARG A 291 1.64 -13.34 16.19
N LYS A 292 2.54 -12.55 16.77
CA LYS A 292 2.25 -11.40 17.62
C LYS A 292 3.39 -10.40 17.50
N ASN A 293 3.13 -9.14 17.83
CA ASN A 293 4.15 -8.13 18.08
C ASN A 293 5.21 -8.06 16.98
N SER A 294 4.89 -7.52 15.81
CA SER A 294 5.85 -7.06 14.78
C SER A 294 5.06 -6.62 13.55
N MET A 295 5.75 -6.01 12.60
CA MET A 295 5.30 -6.00 11.21
C MET A 295 5.30 -7.41 10.59
N GLN A 296 4.63 -7.52 9.45
CA GLN A 296 4.74 -8.58 8.45
C GLN A 296 5.49 -8.00 7.27
N ASN A 297 6.44 -8.72 6.68
CA ASN A 297 7.32 -8.13 5.66
C ASN A 297 7.62 -9.11 4.54
N VAL A 298 7.47 -8.62 3.30
CA VAL A 298 8.06 -9.24 2.12
C VAL A 298 9.50 -8.73 2.02
N ALA A 299 10.43 -9.56 2.48
CA ALA A 299 11.82 -9.16 2.66
C ALA A 299 12.49 -8.93 1.30
N TYR A 300 13.05 -7.73 1.13
CA TYR A 300 13.93 -7.41 0.00
C TYR A 300 14.84 -6.23 0.41
N PRO A 301 16.13 -6.21 0.03
CA PRO A 301 16.89 -7.18 -0.76
C PRO A 301 17.50 -8.33 0.03
N GLY A 302 17.30 -8.37 1.35
CA GLY A 302 18.00 -9.29 2.23
C GLY A 302 19.27 -8.67 2.82
N ARG A 303 20.11 -9.54 3.41
CA ARG A 303 21.36 -9.16 4.11
C ARG A 303 22.44 -8.60 3.21
N LYS A 304 22.39 -8.89 1.90
CA LYS A 304 23.37 -8.42 0.94
C LYS A 304 22.82 -7.13 0.32
N PRO A 305 23.44 -5.98 0.56
CA PRO A 305 22.99 -4.74 -0.07
C PRO A 305 23.06 -4.85 -1.59
N VAL A 306 22.13 -4.19 -2.26
CA VAL A 306 22.06 -4.08 -3.72
C VAL A 306 22.30 -2.64 -4.12
N SER A 307 22.92 -2.44 -5.28
CA SER A 307 23.15 -1.10 -5.82
C SER A 307 21.87 -0.55 -6.44
N LEU A 308 21.57 0.72 -6.17
CA LEU A 308 20.54 1.47 -6.87
C LEU A 308 21.16 2.14 -8.11
N SER A 309 20.45 2.09 -9.24
CA SER A 309 20.91 2.67 -10.51
C SER A 309 20.53 4.15 -10.61
N THR A 310 21.37 4.94 -11.27
CA THR A 310 21.09 6.35 -11.60
C THR A 310 20.32 6.53 -12.91
N LYS A 311 19.96 5.44 -13.58
CA LYS A 311 19.29 5.45 -14.89
C LYS A 311 17.98 4.66 -14.90
N THR A 312 17.95 3.54 -14.20
CA THR A 312 16.81 2.62 -14.17
C THR A 312 16.36 2.49 -12.73
N PRO A 313 15.13 2.94 -12.38
CA PRO A 313 14.67 2.83 -11.01
C PRO A 313 14.48 1.37 -10.61
N MET A 314 14.76 1.06 -9.35
CA MET A 314 14.27 -0.15 -8.73
C MET A 314 12.79 0.04 -8.42
N ARG A 315 11.93 -0.72 -9.11
CA ARG A 315 10.47 -0.68 -8.92
C ARG A 315 10.04 -1.80 -7.98
N LEU A 316 9.25 -1.47 -6.97
CA LEU A 316 8.66 -2.37 -5.99
C LEU A 316 7.14 -2.16 -5.98
N ARG A 317 6.38 -3.18 -6.38
CA ARG A 317 4.93 -3.14 -6.54
C ARG A 317 4.26 -4.10 -5.56
N TYR A 318 3.34 -3.60 -4.76
CA TYR A 318 2.57 -4.39 -3.81
C TYR A 318 1.08 -4.07 -3.91
N ARG A 319 0.23 -5.07 -3.64
CA ARG A 319 -1.21 -4.88 -3.44
C ARG A 319 -1.57 -5.37 -2.05
N LEU A 320 -2.30 -4.55 -1.32
CA LEU A 320 -2.99 -4.95 -0.09
C LEU A 320 -4.45 -5.24 -0.44
N VAL A 321 -4.98 -6.37 0.01
CA VAL A 321 -6.41 -6.69 -0.05
C VAL A 321 -6.94 -6.72 1.37
N ILE A 322 -7.70 -5.71 1.74
CA ILE A 322 -8.42 -5.63 3.01
C ILE A 322 -9.72 -6.39 2.81
N HIS A 323 -10.06 -7.34 3.68
CA HIS A 323 -11.28 -8.13 3.53
C HIS A 323 -11.95 -8.47 4.87
N ASP A 324 -13.17 -8.97 4.81
CA ASP A 324 -14.03 -9.38 5.94
C ASP A 324 -13.60 -10.69 6.64
N GLY A 325 -12.43 -11.23 6.27
CA GLY A 325 -11.90 -12.48 6.82
C GLY A 325 -12.51 -13.76 6.23
N ALA A 326 -13.59 -13.69 5.46
CA ALA A 326 -14.29 -14.84 4.88
C ALA A 326 -13.92 -15.12 3.40
N VAL A 327 -13.11 -14.26 2.78
CA VAL A 327 -12.65 -14.43 1.40
C VAL A 327 -11.85 -15.73 1.23
N PRO A 328 -12.28 -16.67 0.36
CA PRO A 328 -11.55 -17.91 0.12
C PRO A 328 -10.20 -17.67 -0.58
N SER A 329 -9.21 -18.54 -0.30
CA SER A 329 -7.90 -18.47 -0.95
C SER A 329 -7.95 -18.51 -2.48
N GLY A 330 -8.94 -19.20 -3.07
CA GLY A 330 -9.15 -19.20 -4.52
C GLY A 330 -9.54 -17.83 -5.08
N SER A 331 -10.33 -17.06 -4.34
CA SER A 331 -10.68 -15.68 -4.72
C SER A 331 -9.48 -14.75 -4.59
N LEU A 332 -8.68 -14.89 -3.52
CA LEU A 332 -7.42 -14.16 -3.37
C LEU A 332 -6.43 -14.49 -4.49
N GLN A 333 -6.36 -15.75 -4.90
CA GLN A 333 -5.54 -16.19 -6.03
C GLN A 333 -5.97 -15.52 -7.35
N GLN A 334 -7.28 -15.44 -7.63
CA GLN A 334 -7.80 -14.74 -8.82
C GLN A 334 -7.51 -13.23 -8.79
N ILE A 335 -7.55 -12.60 -7.62
CA ILE A 335 -7.17 -11.20 -7.45
C ILE A 335 -5.68 -11.02 -7.73
N TYR A 336 -4.84 -11.93 -7.22
CA TYR A 336 -3.41 -11.92 -7.49
C TYR A 336 -3.10 -12.13 -8.98
N GLU A 337 -3.78 -13.05 -9.67
CA GLU A 337 -3.55 -13.30 -11.10
C GLU A 337 -3.86 -12.08 -11.96
N ARG A 338 -4.95 -11.36 -11.65
CA ARG A 338 -5.25 -10.07 -12.30
C ARG A 338 -4.17 -9.04 -12.00
N TYR A 339 -3.82 -8.88 -10.72
CA TYR A 339 -2.78 -7.95 -10.28
C TYR A 339 -1.42 -8.20 -10.95
N ALA A 340 -1.02 -9.47 -11.05
CA ALA A 340 0.23 -9.90 -11.64
C ALA A 340 0.32 -9.63 -13.16
N GLY A 341 -0.83 -9.47 -13.82
CA GLY A 341 -0.92 -9.10 -15.24
C GLY A 341 -0.87 -7.59 -15.50
N GLU A 342 -1.00 -6.75 -14.47
CA GLU A 342 -0.97 -5.30 -14.58
C GLU A 342 0.45 -4.81 -14.89
N LYS A 343 0.62 -3.89 -15.85
CA LYS A 343 1.94 -3.41 -16.32
C LYS A 343 2.58 -2.36 -15.41
#